data_AF-A0A7S2HZA4-F1
#
_entry.id   AF-A0A7S2HZA4-F1
#
_cell.length_a   1.000
_cell.length_b   1.000
_cell.length_c   1.000
_cell.angle_alpha   90.00
_cell.angle_beta   90.00
_cell.angle_gamma   90.00
#
_symmetry.space_group_name_H-M   'P 1'
#
loop_
_entity.id
_entity.type
_entity.pdbx_description
1 polymer ?
#
loop_
_entity_poly.entity_id
_entity_poly.type
_entity_poly.pdbx_seq_one_letter_code
_entity_poly.pdbx_strand_id
1 'polypeptide(L)'
;APMNGSSSATPTPPSPWSDEEKPNSRRPTVALIGCGPSGMSFLHALATRHEHQNRLIAKTTADADAAAVAAEEELCTLPTVTCYERSTRPGGIWVSRVEEEEGGAASPSYCESLQKSSSTDEHEVEEGNLPRMYDSLWSNTPK
;
A
#
# COMPACT_ATOMS: atom_id res chain seq x y z
N ALA A 1 1.20 -30.62 -72.06
CA ALA A 1 1.28 -31.04 -70.65
C ALA A 1 1.79 -29.86 -69.81
N PRO A 2 1.01 -29.32 -68.85
CA PRO A 2 1.56 -28.49 -67.80
C PRO A 2 1.73 -29.30 -66.51
N MET A 3 2.85 -29.13 -65.82
CA MET A 3 3.11 -29.73 -64.52
C MET A 3 2.48 -28.85 -63.43
N ASN A 4 1.48 -29.39 -62.73
CA ASN A 4 0.95 -28.79 -61.50
C ASN A 4 1.94 -29.05 -60.36
N GLY A 5 2.66 -28.01 -59.94
CA GLY A 5 3.42 -28.00 -58.69
C GLY A 5 2.47 -27.83 -57.51
N SER A 6 2.16 -28.92 -56.82
CA SER A 6 1.40 -28.91 -55.57
C SER A 6 2.38 -28.56 -54.43
N SER A 7 2.46 -27.28 -54.06
CA SER A 7 3.20 -26.85 -52.89
C SER A 7 2.42 -27.20 -51.63
N SER A 8 2.78 -28.30 -50.98
CA SER A 8 2.26 -28.65 -49.65
C SER A 8 2.82 -27.66 -48.63
N ALA A 9 2.03 -26.67 -48.25
CA ALA A 9 2.33 -25.82 -47.11
C ALA A 9 2.24 -26.67 -45.83
N THR A 10 3.39 -27.07 -45.30
CA THR A 10 3.48 -27.66 -43.96
C THR A 10 3.14 -26.58 -42.93
N PRO A 11 2.23 -26.83 -41.98
CA PRO A 11 1.95 -25.89 -40.91
C PRO A 11 3.20 -25.73 -40.03
N THR A 12 3.73 -24.52 -39.97
CA THR A 12 4.83 -24.16 -39.06
C THR A 12 4.34 -24.42 -37.63
N PRO A 13 5.11 -25.13 -36.79
CA PRO A 13 4.74 -25.30 -35.39
C PRO A 13 4.70 -23.93 -34.71
N PRO A 14 3.74 -23.69 -33.79
CA PRO A 14 3.71 -22.44 -33.04
C PRO A 14 5.06 -22.25 -32.33
N SER A 15 5.62 -21.06 -32.47
CA SER A 15 6.83 -20.68 -31.75
C SER A 15 6.57 -20.84 -30.24
N PRO A 16 7.43 -21.57 -29.50
CA PRO A 16 7.29 -21.71 -28.05
C PRO A 16 7.54 -20.40 -27.28
N TRP A 17 7.82 -19.31 -28.01
CA TRP A 17 8.12 -17.98 -27.48
C TRP A 17 7.04 -16.95 -27.83
N SER A 18 5.93 -17.36 -28.45
CA SER A 18 4.77 -16.51 -28.65
C SER A 18 3.80 -16.66 -27.47
N ASP A 19 4.31 -16.49 -26.27
CA ASP A 19 3.49 -15.98 -25.17
C ASP A 19 3.26 -14.51 -25.48
N GLU A 20 2.23 -14.26 -26.29
CA GLU A 20 1.52 -13.00 -26.20
C GLU A 20 0.86 -13.02 -24.82
N GLU A 21 1.66 -12.68 -23.79
CA GLU A 21 1.17 -12.45 -22.43
C GLU A 21 0.18 -11.30 -22.54
N LYS A 22 -1.08 -11.65 -22.78
CA LYS A 22 -2.21 -10.82 -22.41
C LYS A 22 -1.91 -10.36 -20.99
N PRO A 23 -1.69 -9.06 -20.71
CA PRO A 23 -1.25 -8.63 -19.40
C PRO A 23 -2.29 -9.17 -18.43
N ASN A 24 -1.86 -10.14 -17.62
CA ASN A 24 -2.72 -10.81 -16.68
C ASN A 24 -3.41 -9.69 -15.91
N SER A 25 -4.75 -9.61 -16.01
CA SER A 25 -5.60 -8.61 -15.34
C SER A 25 -5.61 -8.83 -13.81
N ARG A 26 -4.52 -9.34 -13.27
CA ARG A 26 -4.38 -9.87 -11.94
C ARG A 26 -3.61 -8.85 -11.13
N ARG A 27 -4.25 -8.42 -10.05
CA ARG A 27 -3.66 -7.52 -9.06
C ARG A 27 -2.25 -7.99 -8.68
N PRO A 28 -1.23 -7.12 -8.75
CA PRO A 28 0.11 -7.46 -8.30
C PRO A 28 0.05 -7.91 -6.84
N THR A 29 0.75 -8.99 -6.47
CA THR A 29 0.82 -9.45 -5.08
C THR A 29 2.17 -9.08 -4.49
N VAL A 30 2.18 -8.40 -3.35
CA VAL A 30 3.40 -7.90 -2.70
C VAL A 30 3.48 -8.42 -1.27
N ALA A 31 4.65 -8.92 -0.89
CA ALA A 31 4.97 -9.21 0.51
C ALA A 31 5.67 -8.00 1.13
N LEU A 32 5.11 -7.45 2.22
CA LEU A 32 5.71 -6.38 3.01
C LEU A 32 6.39 -7.00 4.23
N ILE A 33 7.70 -6.81 4.36
CA ILE A 33 8.47 -7.31 5.52
C ILE A 33 8.69 -6.16 6.51
N GLY A 34 8.03 -6.25 7.66
CA GLY A 34 8.07 -5.26 8.72
C GLY A 34 6.86 -4.31 8.70
N CYS A 35 6.20 -4.18 9.84
CA CYS A 35 5.08 -3.29 10.11
C CYS A 35 5.49 -2.12 11.04
N GLY A 36 6.68 -1.57 10.78
CA GLY A 36 7.17 -0.36 11.43
C GLY A 36 6.57 0.92 10.80
N PRO A 37 7.15 2.10 11.06
CA PRO A 37 6.60 3.38 10.57
C PRO A 37 6.52 3.44 9.04
N SER A 38 7.55 2.95 8.33
CA SER A 38 7.56 2.90 6.86
C SER A 38 6.52 1.93 6.30
N GLY A 39 6.43 0.72 6.87
CA GLY A 39 5.44 -0.27 6.47
C GLY A 39 4.01 0.23 6.69
N MET A 40 3.75 0.86 7.85
CA MET A 40 2.46 1.48 8.15
C MET A 40 2.12 2.64 7.22
N SER A 41 3.08 3.51 6.90
CA SER A 41 2.89 4.61 5.94
C SER A 41 2.55 4.10 4.54
N PHE A 42 3.25 3.05 4.09
CA PHE A 42 2.96 2.39 2.82
C PHE A 42 1.54 1.78 2.80
N LEU A 43 1.16 1.04 3.85
CA LEU A 43 -0.18 0.45 3.96
C LEU A 43 -1.27 1.53 4.01
N HIS A 44 -1.01 2.65 4.69
CA HIS A 44 -1.93 3.79 4.72
C HIS A 44 -2.12 4.41 3.33
N ALA A 45 -1.03 4.71 2.62
CA ALA A 45 -1.11 5.25 1.26
C ALA A 45 -1.86 4.31 0.30
N LEU A 46 -1.65 3.01 0.44
CA LEU A 46 -2.36 1.99 -0.33
C LEU A 46 -3.85 1.98 0.01
N ALA A 47 -4.21 2.00 1.30
CA ALA A 47 -5.60 2.04 1.75
C ALA A 47 -6.33 3.29 1.24
N THR A 48 -5.71 4.47 1.33
CA THR A 48 -6.26 5.72 0.79
C THR A 48 -6.49 5.63 -0.71
N ARG A 49 -5.56 5.02 -1.45
CA ARG A 49 -5.68 4.85 -2.90
C ARG A 49 -6.81 3.89 -3.27
N HIS A 50 -6.95 2.78 -2.55
CA HIS A 50 -8.08 1.85 -2.70
C HIS A 50 -9.43 2.54 -2.44
N GLU A 51 -9.52 3.31 -1.36
CA GLU A 51 -10.75 4.05 -1.02
C GLU A 51 -11.11 5.06 -2.12
N HIS A 52 -10.12 5.81 -2.61
CA HIS A 52 -10.33 6.77 -3.68
C HIS A 52 -10.88 6.12 -4.96
N GLN A 53 -10.30 5.01 -5.42
CA GLN A 53 -10.80 4.29 -6.58
C GLN A 53 -12.18 3.68 -6.35
N ASN A 54 -12.44 3.09 -5.18
CA ASN A 54 -13.77 2.58 -4.85
C ASN A 54 -14.84 3.68 -4.87
N ARG A 55 -14.51 4.90 -4.41
CA ARG A 55 -15.40 6.07 -4.50
C ARG A 55 -15.65 6.48 -5.94
N LEU A 56 -14.63 6.47 -6.80
CA LEU A 56 -14.80 6.76 -8.22
C LEU A 56 -15.73 5.72 -8.86
N ILE A 57 -15.48 4.43 -8.65
CA ILE A 57 -16.34 3.36 -9.17
C ILE A 57 -17.79 3.53 -8.73
N ALA A 58 -18.03 3.76 -7.43
CA ALA A 58 -19.38 3.96 -6.92
C ALA A 58 -20.10 5.16 -7.55
N LYS A 59 -19.37 6.23 -7.86
CA LYS A 59 -19.91 7.41 -8.55
C LYS A 59 -20.18 7.12 -10.02
N THR A 60 -19.28 6.39 -10.68
CA THR A 60 -19.34 6.11 -12.12
C THR A 60 -20.32 5.01 -12.48
N THR A 61 -20.59 4.04 -11.59
CA THR A 61 -21.68 3.07 -11.79
C THR A 61 -23.07 3.74 -11.85
N ALA A 62 -23.19 5.00 -11.42
CA ALA A 62 -24.39 5.80 -11.63
C ALA A 62 -24.43 6.50 -13.00
N ASP A 63 -23.27 6.71 -13.64
CA ASP A 63 -23.07 7.48 -14.86
C ASP A 63 -22.21 6.68 -15.88
N ALA A 64 -22.86 5.84 -16.69
CA ALA A 64 -22.34 5.09 -17.87
C ALA A 64 -21.27 3.98 -17.67
N ASP A 65 -21.54 2.81 -18.27
CA ASP A 65 -20.78 1.55 -18.13
C ASP A 65 -19.28 1.63 -18.52
N ALA A 66 -18.90 2.44 -19.51
CA ALA A 66 -17.52 2.47 -20.01
C ALA A 66 -16.51 3.03 -18.99
N ALA A 67 -16.92 3.98 -18.17
CA ALA A 67 -16.05 4.59 -17.18
C ALA A 67 -15.95 3.72 -15.90
N ALA A 68 -16.95 2.86 -15.63
CA ALA A 68 -16.87 1.85 -14.59
C ALA A 68 -15.79 0.79 -14.93
N VAL A 69 -15.71 0.35 -16.19
CA VAL A 69 -14.69 -0.60 -16.66
C VAL A 69 -13.27 -0.04 -16.49
N ALA A 70 -13.03 1.23 -16.85
CA ALA A 70 -11.72 1.86 -16.70
C ALA A 70 -11.29 2.00 -15.23
N ALA A 71 -12.23 2.33 -14.34
CA ALA A 71 -11.95 2.45 -12.91
C ALA A 71 -11.70 1.08 -12.25
N GLU A 72 -12.37 0.02 -12.72
CA GLU A 72 -12.12 -1.35 -12.29
C GLU A 72 -10.76 -1.88 -12.79
N GLU A 73 -10.36 -1.51 -14.01
CA GLU A 73 -9.02 -1.78 -14.55
C GLU A 73 -7.93 -1.11 -13.69
N GLU A 74 -8.17 0.14 -13.26
CA GLU A 74 -7.25 0.86 -12.39
C GLU A 74 -7.13 0.20 -11.00
N LEU A 75 -8.23 -0.32 -10.45
CA LEU A 75 -8.21 -1.15 -9.23
C LEU A 75 -7.37 -2.41 -9.39
N CYS A 76 -7.38 -3.01 -10.58
CA CYS A 76 -6.56 -4.18 -10.88
C CYS A 76 -5.06 -3.86 -10.91
N THR A 77 -4.66 -2.58 -10.99
CA THR A 77 -3.25 -2.17 -10.89
C THR A 77 -2.75 -2.07 -9.45
N LEU A 78 -3.66 -1.92 -8.47
CA LEU A 78 -3.26 -1.78 -7.07
C LEU A 78 -2.77 -3.11 -6.49
N PRO A 79 -1.65 -3.09 -5.73
CA PRO A 79 -1.11 -4.32 -5.20
C PRO A 79 -1.95 -4.86 -4.04
N THR A 80 -2.13 -6.18 -4.01
CA THR A 80 -2.60 -6.90 -2.84
C THR A 80 -1.41 -7.20 -1.94
N VAL A 81 -1.43 -6.66 -0.72
CA VAL A 81 -0.29 -6.71 0.19
C VAL A 81 -0.51 -7.71 1.31
N THR A 82 0.47 -8.57 1.57
CA THR A 82 0.55 -9.38 2.78
C THR A 82 1.71 -8.89 3.65
N CYS A 83 1.43 -8.51 4.90
CA CYS A 83 2.42 -8.00 5.83
C CYS A 83 2.96 -9.11 6.74
N TYR A 84 4.28 -9.21 6.85
CA TYR A 84 4.98 -10.12 7.76
C TYR A 84 5.79 -9.29 8.75
N GLU A 85 5.41 -9.36 10.02
CA GLU A 85 6.11 -8.69 11.13
C GLU A 85 6.57 -9.75 12.12
N ARG A 86 7.79 -9.58 12.65
CA ARG A 86 8.37 -10.50 13.64
C ARG A 86 7.78 -10.24 15.03
N SER A 87 7.51 -8.97 15.34
CA SER A 87 6.86 -8.54 16.57
C SER A 87 5.40 -8.95 16.60
N THR A 88 4.85 -9.12 17.81
CA THR A 88 3.41 -9.30 18.02
C THR A 88 2.62 -7.97 17.89
N ARG A 89 3.32 -6.84 17.75
CA ARG A 89 2.73 -5.49 17.68
C ARG A 89 3.31 -4.69 16.51
N PRO A 90 2.49 -3.89 15.80
CA PRO A 90 2.97 -2.95 14.79
C PRO A 90 3.66 -1.74 15.44
N GLY A 91 4.29 -0.91 14.62
CA GLY A 91 4.93 0.35 15.04
C GLY A 91 6.46 0.28 15.08
N GLY A 92 7.05 -0.93 15.18
CA GLY A 92 8.50 -1.11 15.17
C GLY A 92 9.17 -0.35 16.32
N ILE A 93 9.96 0.68 16.00
CA ILE A 93 10.58 1.55 17.02
C ILE A 93 9.59 2.55 17.67
N TRP A 94 8.42 2.77 17.08
CA TRP A 94 7.39 3.69 17.56
C TRP A 94 6.36 2.97 18.42
N VAL A 95 6.79 2.47 19.57
CA VAL A 95 5.91 1.82 20.54
C VAL A 95 5.83 2.69 21.79
N SER A 96 4.62 3.11 22.17
CA SER A 96 4.41 3.74 23.47
C SER A 96 4.61 2.71 24.56
N ARG A 97 5.46 3.04 25.55
CA ARG A 97 5.50 2.29 26.79
C ARG A 97 4.30 2.74 27.61
N VAL A 98 3.31 1.88 27.75
CA VAL A 98 2.38 1.99 28.86
C VAL A 98 3.18 1.46 30.04
N GLU A 99 3.58 2.34 30.96
CA GLU A 99 4.14 1.89 32.23
C GLU A 99 3.03 1.10 32.93
N GLU A 100 3.19 -0.23 32.96
CA GLU A 100 2.34 -1.10 33.74
C GLU A 100 2.65 -0.79 35.21
N GLU A 101 1.84 0.06 35.86
CA GLU A 101 1.84 0.09 37.32
C GLU A 101 1.52 -1.32 37.82
N GLU A 102 2.44 -1.88 38.60
CA GLU A 102 2.36 -3.23 39.16
C GLU A 102 1.07 -3.44 39.95
N GLY A 103 0.05 -4.05 39.34
CA GLY A 103 -1.22 -4.20 40.06
C GLY A 103 -2.37 -4.82 39.29
N GLY A 104 -2.16 -5.98 38.65
CA GLY A 104 -3.27 -6.93 38.43
C GLY A 104 -3.64 -7.19 36.97
N ALA A 105 -3.58 -8.47 36.63
CA ALA A 105 -4.27 -9.16 35.54
C ALA A 105 -4.31 -8.44 34.19
N ALA A 106 -3.35 -8.80 33.32
CA ALA A 106 -3.34 -8.47 31.91
C ALA A 106 -4.69 -8.84 31.24
N SER A 107 -5.55 -7.84 31.09
CA SER A 107 -6.58 -7.81 30.06
C SER A 107 -5.97 -7.10 28.85
N PRO A 108 -6.12 -7.63 27.63
CA PRO A 108 -5.69 -6.94 26.42
C PRO A 108 -6.64 -5.78 26.16
N SER A 109 -6.45 -4.68 26.90
CA SER A 109 -7.16 -3.43 26.65
C SER A 109 -6.62 -2.81 25.37
N TYR A 110 -7.40 -2.98 24.32
CA TYR A 110 -7.26 -2.33 23.03
C TYR A 110 -7.08 -0.82 23.23
N CYS A 111 -6.08 -0.23 22.58
CA CYS A 111 -5.72 1.17 22.71
C CYS A 111 -6.77 2.05 21.99
N GLU A 112 -7.90 2.26 22.64
CA GLU A 112 -8.91 3.26 22.29
C GLU A 112 -8.56 4.57 23.01
N SER A 113 -7.51 5.25 22.54
CA SER A 113 -7.10 6.54 23.12
C SER A 113 -6.53 7.47 22.05
N LEU A 114 -7.34 7.76 21.03
CA LEU A 114 -6.99 8.73 19.98
C LEU A 114 -8.15 9.66 19.58
N GLN A 115 -9.10 9.92 20.50
CA GLN A 115 -10.22 10.85 20.22
C GLN A 115 -10.47 11.93 21.28
N LYS A 116 -9.53 12.23 22.19
CA LYS A 116 -9.81 13.26 23.19
C LYS A 116 -8.62 14.13 23.54
N SER A 117 -8.28 15.06 22.65
CA SER A 117 -8.14 16.49 22.98
C SER A 117 -7.42 17.26 21.84
N SER A 118 -8.15 18.16 21.18
CA SER A 118 -7.60 19.47 20.83
C SER A 118 -8.77 20.42 20.57
N SER A 119 -9.38 20.90 21.67
CA SER A 119 -10.04 22.21 21.62
C SER A 119 -8.93 23.24 21.42
N THR A 120 -9.08 24.06 20.40
CA THR A 120 -8.28 25.25 20.15
C THR A 120 -8.37 26.18 21.35
N ASP A 121 -7.24 26.35 22.05
CA ASP A 121 -6.99 27.53 22.86
C ASP A 121 -5.62 28.05 22.44
N GLU A 122 -5.63 29.25 21.87
CA GLU A 122 -4.44 29.89 21.31
C GLU A 122 -3.65 30.52 22.45
N HIS A 123 -2.45 29.99 22.70
CA HIS A 123 -1.50 30.61 23.60
C HIS A 123 -0.16 30.73 22.87
N GLU A 124 0.18 31.97 22.50
CA GLU A 124 1.53 32.37 22.12
C GLU A 124 2.51 31.98 23.24
N VAL A 125 3.54 31.20 22.90
CA VAL A 125 4.69 30.95 23.78
C VAL A 125 5.96 31.18 22.98
N GLU A 126 6.78 32.10 23.51
CA GLU A 126 8.11 32.48 23.03
C GLU A 126 8.97 31.28 22.61
N GLU A 127 9.71 31.46 21.51
CA GLU A 127 10.77 30.58 21.03
C GLU A 127 11.95 30.53 22.03
N GLY A 128 11.76 29.75 23.09
CA GLY A 128 12.82 29.33 24.00
C GLY A 128 13.67 28.22 23.37
N ASN A 129 14.91 28.57 23.04
CA ASN A 129 16.05 27.75 22.64
C ASN A 129 16.09 26.33 23.26
N LEU A 130 15.38 25.36 22.66
CA LEU A 130 15.57 23.94 22.95
C LEU A 130 16.65 23.38 22.01
N PRO A 131 17.69 22.68 22.53
CA PRO A 131 18.70 22.08 21.68
C PRO A 131 18.05 21.04 20.77
N ARG A 132 18.06 21.32 19.46
CA ARG A 132 17.59 20.44 18.38
C ARG A 132 18.53 19.24 18.24
N MET A 133 18.50 18.34 19.23
CA MET A 133 19.37 17.15 19.27
C MET A 133 19.04 16.13 18.16
N TYR A 134 17.87 16.26 17.53
CA TYR A 134 17.40 15.32 16.50
C TYR A 134 17.60 15.81 15.06
N ASP A 135 17.93 17.08 14.83
CA ASP A 135 18.15 17.60 13.46
C ASP A 135 19.39 17.00 12.80
N SER A 136 20.36 16.56 13.60
CA SER A 136 21.64 16.01 13.12
C SER A 136 21.58 14.52 12.75
N LEU A 137 20.49 13.82 13.07
CA LEU A 137 20.39 12.37 12.88
C LEU A 137 19.84 11.97 11.51
N TRP A 138 19.31 12.92 10.74
CA TRP A 138 18.61 12.65 9.48
C TRP A 138 19.17 13.37 8.25
N SER A 139 20.27 14.14 8.38
CA SER A 139 20.96 14.68 7.20
C SER A 139 21.98 13.67 6.68
N ASN A 140 21.61 12.95 5.62
CA ASN A 140 22.54 12.21 4.77
C ASN A 140 23.35 13.19 3.89
N THR A 141 24.07 14.12 4.51
CA THR A 141 25.04 14.96 3.80
C THR A 141 26.30 14.12 3.56
N PRO A 142 26.73 13.93 2.29
CA PRO A 142 27.97 13.22 2.01
C PRO A 142 29.15 14.02 2.60
N LYS A 143 30.13 13.29 3.15
CA LYS A 143 31.38 13.86 3.66
C LYS A 143 32.28 14.35 2.52
#